data_AF-A0A0E9NR70-F1
#
_entry.id   AF-A0A0E9NR70-F1
#
_cell.length_a   1.000
_cell.length_b   1.000
_cell.length_c   1.000
_cell.angle_alpha   90.00
_cell.angle_beta   90.00
_cell.angle_gamma   90.00
#
_symmetry.space_group_name_H-M   'P 1'
#
loop_
_entity.id
_entity.type
_entity.pdbx_description
1 polymer ?
#
loop_
_entity_poly.entity_id
_entity_poly.type
_entity_poly.pdbx_seq_one_letter_code
_entity_poly.pdbx_strand_id
1 'polypeptide(L)'
;MAPTTIPPSARLKSNYKYFLTHNVRWSDVDRYAHVNNSIYHHYFDTIANEYLVNHCNMNPEQSDLVGLMIASTVRFFSPITFPGSLTLGLTVSHIGATSVEYQIAVWQDSPAPSEEDKAHGREEGKEGLACAVCFATHVFVRRVGHVKVKGMEEGVRRGLERILVESGAESSDKKRHQAFRQSSKPQLPIPLPARRMFKLQRASSTSTTMSAQESNKAVQGHISSAQDPTDPDPETKLKSTVEETLAAAEDVTGGGVKQARRILIWGRMLG
;
A
#
# COMPACT_ATOMS: atom_id res chain seq x y z
N MET A 1 14.53 -3.95 -7.08
CA MET A 1 14.15 -3.03 -5.98
C MET A 1 13.96 -1.65 -6.60
N ALA A 2 12.97 -0.87 -6.14
CA ALA A 2 12.86 0.54 -6.50
C ALA A 2 14.14 1.29 -6.09
N PRO A 3 14.60 2.29 -6.86
CA PRO A 3 15.82 3.02 -6.55
C PRO A 3 15.73 3.63 -5.15
N THR A 4 16.79 3.46 -4.33
CA THR A 4 16.85 3.98 -2.95
C THR A 4 16.68 5.50 -2.90
N THR A 5 16.98 6.18 -4.00
CA THR A 5 16.82 7.63 -4.17
C THR A 5 16.19 7.89 -5.53
N ILE A 6 15.05 8.58 -5.54
CA ILE A 6 14.43 9.03 -6.80
C ILE A 6 15.31 10.16 -7.35
N PRO A 7 15.80 10.08 -8.60
CA PRO A 7 16.63 11.13 -9.16
C PRO A 7 15.84 12.44 -9.22
N PRO A 8 16.46 13.61 -8.95
CA PRO A 8 15.77 14.90 -9.01
C PRO A 8 15.07 15.15 -10.34
N SER A 9 15.64 14.63 -11.43
CA SER A 9 15.06 14.69 -12.77
C SER A 9 13.68 14.04 -12.85
N ALA A 10 13.38 13.00 -12.08
CA ALA A 10 12.07 12.34 -12.10
C ALA A 10 10.91 13.27 -11.69
N ARG A 11 11.19 14.46 -11.15
CA ARG A 11 10.18 15.47 -10.81
C ARG A 11 9.87 16.43 -11.96
N LEU A 12 10.58 16.35 -13.08
CA LEU A 12 10.40 17.24 -14.24
C LEU A 12 9.33 16.70 -15.19
N LYS A 13 8.38 17.55 -15.59
CA LYS A 13 7.32 17.19 -16.56
C LYS A 13 7.89 16.63 -17.87
N SER A 14 9.03 17.16 -18.34
CA SER A 14 9.68 16.74 -19.59
C SER A 14 10.09 15.26 -19.66
N ASN A 15 10.18 14.58 -18.51
CA ASN A 15 10.55 13.16 -18.44
C ASN A 15 9.37 12.20 -18.63
N TYR A 16 8.17 12.74 -18.82
CA TYR A 16 6.94 11.97 -19.00
C TYR A 16 6.42 12.14 -20.43
N LYS A 17 5.78 11.09 -20.95
CA LYS A 17 5.34 11.02 -22.35
C LYS A 17 3.84 11.10 -22.50
N TYR A 18 3.11 10.60 -21.51
CA TYR A 18 1.67 10.61 -21.48
C TYR A 18 1.17 11.43 -20.30
N PHE A 19 0.09 12.19 -20.52
CA PHE A 19 -0.48 13.06 -19.49
C PHE A 19 -1.99 12.89 -19.41
N LEU A 20 -2.52 12.92 -18.19
CA LEU A 20 -3.94 12.87 -17.90
C LEU A 20 -4.29 13.96 -16.88
N THR A 21 -5.32 14.75 -17.16
CA THR A 21 -5.85 15.72 -16.19
C THR A 21 -6.80 15.02 -15.23
N HIS A 22 -6.69 15.31 -13.94
CA HIS A 22 -7.57 14.78 -12.89
C HIS A 22 -7.93 15.88 -11.90
N ASN A 23 -9.16 15.89 -11.39
CA ASN A 23 -9.56 16.86 -10.37
C ASN A 23 -9.46 16.26 -8.98
N VAL A 24 -8.96 17.05 -8.02
CA VAL A 24 -9.00 16.68 -6.60
C VAL A 24 -10.46 16.67 -6.16
N ARG A 25 -10.91 15.58 -5.53
CA ARG A 25 -12.25 15.48 -4.97
C ARG A 25 -12.25 15.94 -3.52
N TRP A 26 -13.39 16.42 -3.02
CA TRP A 26 -13.54 16.73 -1.61
C TRP A 26 -13.20 15.54 -0.70
N SER A 27 -13.57 14.32 -1.13
CA SER A 27 -13.30 13.07 -0.42
C SER A 27 -11.82 12.65 -0.38
N ASP A 28 -10.98 13.27 -1.20
CA ASP A 28 -9.56 12.92 -1.29
C ASP A 28 -8.75 13.53 -0.13
N VAL A 29 -9.29 14.58 0.48
CA VAL A 29 -8.65 15.37 1.52
C VAL A 29 -8.93 14.78 2.89
N ASP A 30 -7.88 14.62 3.71
CA ASP A 30 -8.01 14.16 5.08
C ASP A 30 -8.14 15.32 6.08
N ARG A 31 -8.16 14.98 7.38
CA ARG A 31 -8.29 15.96 8.48
C ARG A 31 -7.16 17.00 8.48
N TYR A 32 -6.03 16.74 7.85
CA TYR A 32 -4.92 17.68 7.75
C TYR A 32 -5.06 18.65 6.57
N ALA A 33 -6.21 18.69 5.90
CA ALA A 33 -6.52 19.59 4.79
C ALA A 33 -5.64 19.39 3.54
N HIS A 34 -5.03 18.21 3.40
CA HIS A 34 -4.30 17.80 2.20
C HIS A 34 -4.82 16.45 1.70
N VAL A 35 -4.54 16.13 0.43
CA VAL A 35 -4.84 14.81 -0.13
C VAL A 35 -4.11 13.74 0.68
N ASN A 36 -4.86 12.74 1.11
CA ASN A 36 -4.32 11.64 1.89
C ASN A 36 -3.31 10.81 1.08
N ASN A 37 -2.26 10.31 1.73
CA ASN A 37 -1.22 9.53 1.06
C ASN A 37 -1.74 8.29 0.30
N SER A 38 -2.80 7.65 0.80
CA SER A 38 -3.41 6.49 0.15
C SER A 38 -4.10 6.86 -1.17
N ILE A 39 -4.64 8.08 -1.28
CA ILE A 39 -5.37 8.54 -2.46
C ILE A 39 -4.48 8.66 -3.70
N TYR A 40 -3.19 8.97 -3.51
CA TYR A 40 -2.24 9.03 -4.62
C TYR A 40 -2.18 7.71 -5.42
N HIS A 41 -2.34 6.57 -4.76
CA HIS A 41 -2.38 5.27 -5.44
C HIS A 41 -3.55 5.16 -6.41
N HIS A 42 -4.69 5.76 -6.10
CA HIS A 42 -5.83 5.81 -7.01
C HIS A 42 -5.54 6.67 -8.23
N TYR A 43 -4.81 7.78 -8.08
CA TYR A 43 -4.38 8.60 -9.21
C TYR A 43 -3.43 7.83 -10.13
N PHE A 44 -2.44 7.13 -9.54
CA PHE A 44 -1.49 6.31 -10.28
C PHE A 44 -2.16 5.15 -11.03
N ASP A 45 -3.08 4.45 -10.37
CA ASP A 45 -3.84 3.37 -11.00
C ASP A 45 -4.74 3.89 -12.12
N THR A 46 -5.34 5.08 -11.95
CA THR A 46 -6.20 5.68 -12.96
C THR A 46 -5.44 5.96 -14.25
N ILE A 47 -4.30 6.69 -14.19
CA ILE A 47 -3.54 7.01 -15.41
C ILE A 47 -2.93 5.76 -16.06
N ALA A 48 -2.44 4.79 -15.26
CA ALA A 48 -1.87 3.57 -15.80
C ALA A 48 -2.92 2.73 -16.54
N ASN A 49 -4.10 2.54 -15.95
CA ASN A 49 -5.16 1.74 -16.58
C ASN A 49 -5.81 2.49 -17.75
N GLU A 50 -6.04 3.79 -17.64
CA GLU A 50 -6.57 4.59 -18.74
C GLU A 50 -5.65 4.51 -19.97
N TYR A 51 -4.33 4.60 -19.79
CA TYR A 51 -3.37 4.38 -20.87
C TYR A 51 -3.45 2.96 -21.46
N LEU A 52 -3.59 1.94 -20.62
CA LEU A 52 -3.70 0.56 -21.09
C LEU A 52 -4.97 0.34 -21.94
N VAL A 53 -6.10 0.93 -21.54
CA VAL A 53 -7.36 0.86 -22.28
C VAL A 53 -7.25 1.58 -23.62
N ASN A 54 -6.81 2.84 -23.60
CA ASN A 54 -6.89 3.72 -24.76
C ASN A 54 -5.74 3.53 -25.75
N HIS A 55 -4.58 3.06 -25.29
CA HIS A 55 -3.37 2.97 -26.11
C HIS A 55 -2.78 1.57 -26.21
N CYS A 56 -3.13 0.63 -25.31
CA CYS A 56 -2.57 -0.72 -25.30
C CYS A 56 -3.58 -1.79 -25.71
N ASN A 57 -4.78 -1.40 -26.15
CA ASN A 57 -5.85 -2.30 -26.61
C ASN A 57 -6.31 -3.29 -25.52
N MET A 58 -6.15 -2.92 -24.24
CA MET A 58 -6.50 -3.75 -23.10
C MET A 58 -7.90 -3.40 -22.62
N ASN A 59 -8.89 -4.24 -22.94
CA ASN A 59 -10.25 -4.10 -22.46
C ASN A 59 -10.39 -4.74 -21.05
N PRO A 60 -10.77 -3.98 -20.00
CA PRO A 60 -10.89 -4.49 -18.64
C PRO A 60 -11.90 -5.63 -18.48
N GLU A 61 -12.89 -5.73 -19.35
CA GLU A 61 -13.92 -6.78 -19.33
C GLU A 61 -13.56 -7.94 -20.26
N GLN A 62 -13.04 -7.64 -21.46
CA GLN A 62 -12.92 -8.62 -22.55
C GLN A 62 -11.52 -9.19 -22.74
N SER A 63 -10.46 -8.49 -22.30
CA SER A 63 -9.10 -8.97 -22.53
C SER A 63 -8.78 -10.21 -21.69
N ASP A 64 -8.15 -11.19 -22.33
CA ASP A 64 -7.63 -12.40 -21.67
C ASP A 64 -6.46 -12.13 -20.73
N LEU A 65 -5.77 -11.00 -20.92
CA LEU A 65 -4.70 -10.52 -20.04
C LEU A 65 -5.23 -9.51 -19.02
N VAL A 66 -4.74 -9.63 -17.78
CA VAL A 66 -4.91 -8.64 -16.72
C VAL A 66 -3.55 -8.25 -16.16
N GLY A 67 -3.37 -6.95 -15.90
CA GLY A 67 -2.19 -6.42 -15.22
C GLY A 67 -2.39 -6.45 -13.71
N LEU A 68 -1.51 -7.15 -12.99
CA LEU A 68 -1.50 -7.16 -11.54
C LEU A 68 -0.38 -6.24 -11.02
N MET A 69 -0.74 -5.30 -10.16
CA MET A 69 0.22 -4.44 -9.46
C MET A 69 0.94 -5.22 -8.37
N ILE A 70 2.20 -5.59 -8.61
CA ILE A 70 2.99 -6.42 -7.67
C ILE A 70 3.93 -5.60 -6.78
N ALA A 71 4.23 -4.37 -7.16
CA ALA A 71 5.08 -3.46 -6.40
C ALA A 71 4.73 -2.02 -6.75
N SER A 72 4.69 -1.17 -5.73
CA SER A 72 4.62 0.28 -5.90
C SER A 72 5.49 0.96 -4.84
N THR A 73 6.15 2.05 -5.20
CA THR A 73 6.96 2.86 -4.30
C THR A 73 6.73 4.32 -4.62
N VAL A 74 6.23 5.07 -3.64
CA VAL A 74 5.88 6.48 -3.79
C VAL A 74 6.81 7.34 -2.95
N ARG A 75 7.21 8.49 -3.47
CA ARG A 75 7.79 9.59 -2.70
C ARG A 75 6.91 10.82 -2.84
N PHE A 76 6.69 11.47 -1.70
CA PHE A 76 5.92 12.70 -1.57
C PHE A 76 6.90 13.85 -1.33
N PHE A 77 6.72 14.95 -2.05
CA PHE A 77 7.61 16.11 -2.04
C PHE A 77 6.91 17.40 -1.62
N SER A 78 5.65 17.57 -2.02
CA SER A 78 4.79 18.67 -1.59
C SER A 78 3.35 18.18 -1.44
N PRO A 79 2.55 18.76 -0.52
CA PRO A 79 1.16 18.39 -0.37
C PRO A 79 0.33 18.84 -1.57
N ILE A 80 -0.83 18.21 -1.74
CA ILE A 80 -1.87 18.61 -2.70
C ILE A 80 -3.10 19.03 -1.90
N THR A 81 -3.76 20.11 -2.32
CA THR A 81 -4.94 20.68 -1.65
C THR A 81 -6.19 20.65 -2.55
N PHE A 82 -7.37 20.71 -1.92
CA PHE A 82 -8.63 20.98 -2.60
C PHE A 82 -9.02 22.46 -2.40
N PRO A 83 -9.67 23.10 -3.38
CA PRO A 83 -9.89 22.64 -4.75
C PRO A 83 -8.62 22.73 -5.61
N GLY A 84 -8.46 21.81 -6.56
CA GLY A 84 -7.30 21.81 -7.44
C GLY A 84 -7.45 20.87 -8.65
N SER A 85 -6.84 21.25 -9.76
CA SER A 85 -6.62 20.37 -10.92
C SER A 85 -5.23 19.75 -10.80
N LEU A 86 -5.11 18.51 -11.21
CA LEU A 86 -3.87 17.74 -11.25
C LEU A 86 -3.52 17.42 -12.69
N THR A 87 -2.24 17.55 -13.01
CA THR A 87 -1.64 16.89 -14.16
C THR A 87 -0.98 15.62 -13.67
N LEU A 88 -1.42 14.46 -14.18
CA LEU A 88 -0.77 13.17 -13.97
C LEU A 88 0.14 12.89 -15.17
N GLY A 89 1.35 12.40 -14.95
CA GLY A 89 2.30 12.03 -16.01
C GLY A 89 2.69 10.57 -15.91
N LEU A 90 2.76 9.88 -17.05
CA LEU A 90 3.13 8.46 -17.16
C LEU A 90 4.25 8.27 -18.20
N THR A 91 5.18 7.39 -17.85
CA THR A 91 6.18 6.82 -18.76
C THR A 91 6.55 5.41 -18.31
N VAL A 92 7.12 4.63 -19.20
CA VAL A 92 7.62 3.28 -18.91
C VAL A 92 9.14 3.34 -18.80
N SER A 93 9.70 2.84 -17.71
CA SER A 93 11.14 2.78 -17.49
C SER A 93 11.75 1.47 -17.99
N HIS A 94 10.97 0.38 -17.98
CA HIS A 94 11.44 -0.93 -18.40
C HIS A 94 10.28 -1.84 -18.83
N ILE A 95 10.48 -2.62 -19.90
CA ILE A 95 9.54 -3.63 -20.39
C ILE A 95 10.22 -5.00 -20.37
N GLY A 96 9.72 -5.90 -19.53
CA GLY A 96 10.13 -7.30 -19.50
C GLY A 96 9.32 -8.18 -20.47
N ALA A 97 9.42 -9.49 -20.32
CA ALA A 97 8.64 -10.43 -21.14
C ALA A 97 7.13 -10.34 -20.85
N THR A 98 6.78 -10.30 -19.56
CA THR A 98 5.40 -10.27 -19.05
C THR A 98 5.19 -9.19 -17.99
N SER A 99 6.13 -8.26 -17.85
CA SER A 99 6.08 -7.23 -16.82
C SER A 99 6.46 -5.89 -17.41
N VAL A 100 6.00 -4.83 -16.76
CA VAL A 100 6.33 -3.45 -17.10
C VAL A 100 6.55 -2.67 -15.83
N GLU A 101 7.56 -1.80 -15.84
CA GLU A 101 7.83 -0.85 -14.78
C GLU A 101 7.45 0.55 -15.27
N TYR A 102 6.54 1.18 -14.52
CA TYR A 102 6.07 2.53 -14.75
C TYR A 102 6.80 3.51 -13.85
N GLN A 103 7.01 4.70 -14.37
CA GLN A 103 7.28 5.89 -13.59
C GLN A 103 6.09 6.84 -13.78
N ILE A 104 5.50 7.28 -12.67
CA ILE A 104 4.30 8.12 -12.63
C ILE A 104 4.57 9.32 -11.75
N ALA A 105 4.09 10.50 -12.13
CA ALA A 105 4.18 11.72 -11.32
C ALA A 105 2.88 12.49 -11.28
N VAL A 106 2.72 13.28 -10.22
CA VAL A 106 1.58 14.18 -10.03
C VAL A 106 2.10 15.60 -9.85
N TRP A 107 1.53 16.54 -10.59
CA TRP A 107 1.64 17.98 -10.35
C TRP A 107 0.26 18.50 -10.00
N GLN A 108 0.18 19.37 -8.99
CA GLN A 108 -0.99 20.22 -8.83
C GLN A 108 -0.81 21.43 -9.74
N ASP A 109 -1.77 21.64 -10.63
CA ASP A 109 -1.83 22.86 -11.41
C ASP A 109 -2.28 23.95 -10.44
N SER A 110 -1.40 24.91 -10.16
CA SER A 110 -1.75 26.01 -9.28
C SER A 110 -2.83 26.84 -9.98
N PRO A 111 -3.96 27.15 -9.33
CA PRO A 111 -4.68 28.35 -9.71
C PRO A 111 -3.71 29.54 -9.52
N ALA A 112 -3.84 30.59 -10.33
CA ALA A 112 -3.13 31.84 -10.06
C ALA A 112 -3.39 32.22 -8.59
N PRO A 113 -2.36 32.50 -7.78
CA PRO A 113 -2.55 32.69 -6.34
C PRO A 113 -3.52 33.84 -6.10
N SER A 114 -4.55 33.59 -5.28
CA SER A 114 -5.38 34.67 -4.78
C SER A 114 -4.56 35.53 -3.81
N GLU A 115 -4.91 36.81 -3.65
CA GLU A 115 -4.20 37.69 -2.70
C GLU A 115 -4.28 37.18 -1.25
N GLU A 116 -5.29 36.38 -0.93
CA GLU A 116 -5.47 35.72 0.38
C GLU A 116 -4.49 34.54 0.57
N ASP A 117 -4.17 33.78 -0.48
CA ASP A 117 -3.22 32.66 -0.40
C ASP A 117 -1.79 33.13 -0.05
N LYS A 118 -1.41 34.31 -0.54
CA LYS A 118 -0.13 34.96 -0.22
C LYS A 118 -0.07 35.41 1.24
N ALA A 119 -1.18 35.87 1.80
CA ALA A 119 -1.27 36.33 3.19
C ALA A 119 -1.17 35.18 4.20
N HIS A 120 -1.56 33.96 3.83
CA HIS A 120 -1.55 32.78 4.70
C HIS A 120 -0.26 31.95 4.62
N GLY A 121 0.78 32.40 3.91
CA GLY A 121 2.08 31.73 3.87
C GLY A 121 2.04 30.33 3.26
N ARG A 122 1.09 30.05 2.36
CA ARG A 122 1.11 28.83 1.54
C ARG A 122 2.28 28.93 0.57
N GLU A 123 3.43 28.35 0.94
CA GLU A 123 4.56 28.23 0.02
C GLU A 123 4.13 27.40 -1.19
N GLU A 124 4.17 28.02 -2.37
CA GLU A 124 4.00 27.34 -3.65
C GLU A 124 4.94 26.13 -3.69
N GLY A 125 4.39 24.96 -4.01
CA GLY A 125 5.22 23.80 -4.32
C GLY A 125 6.15 24.21 -5.46
N LYS A 126 7.48 24.27 -5.19
CA LYS A 126 8.53 24.73 -6.12
C LYS A 126 8.10 24.58 -7.58
N GLU A 127 7.81 25.72 -8.23
CA GLU A 127 7.13 25.77 -9.52
C GLU A 127 7.65 24.72 -10.51
N GLY A 128 6.72 24.00 -11.14
CA GLY A 128 7.04 23.03 -12.19
C GLY A 128 7.56 21.66 -11.73
N LEU A 129 7.76 21.44 -10.42
CA LEU A 129 8.18 20.13 -9.90
C LEU A 129 7.01 19.27 -9.42
N ALA A 130 7.14 17.96 -9.60
CA ALA A 130 6.12 17.01 -9.16
C ALA A 130 5.97 17.04 -7.64
N CYS A 131 4.70 16.97 -7.20
CA CYS A 131 4.28 16.84 -5.80
C CYS A 131 4.54 15.43 -5.28
N ALA A 132 4.37 14.41 -6.15
CA ALA A 132 4.67 13.02 -5.84
C ALA A 132 5.19 12.28 -7.08
N VAL A 133 6.03 11.27 -6.86
CA VAL A 133 6.54 10.35 -7.89
C VAL A 133 6.37 8.92 -7.41
N CYS A 134 5.85 8.05 -8.29
CA CYS A 134 5.65 6.64 -8.06
C CYS A 134 6.42 5.80 -9.08
N PHE A 135 7.06 4.73 -8.60
CA PHE A 135 7.53 3.63 -9.43
C PHE A 135 6.66 2.42 -9.17
N ALA A 136 6.09 1.84 -10.21
CA ALA A 136 5.09 0.79 -10.10
C ALA A 136 5.40 -0.36 -11.07
N THR A 137 5.12 -1.59 -10.67
CA THR A 137 5.38 -2.77 -11.52
C THR A 137 4.09 -3.54 -11.75
N HIS A 138 3.68 -3.63 -13.03
CA HIS A 138 2.63 -4.53 -13.47
C HIS A 138 3.23 -5.84 -13.99
N VAL A 139 2.60 -6.95 -13.62
CA VAL A 139 2.81 -8.26 -14.26
C VAL A 139 1.53 -8.68 -14.93
N PHE A 140 1.62 -9.00 -16.22
CA PHE A 140 0.50 -9.49 -17.01
C PHE A 140 0.36 -11.00 -16.83
N VAL A 141 -0.85 -11.42 -16.51
CA VAL A 141 -1.24 -12.82 -16.33
C VAL A 141 -2.53 -13.08 -17.08
N ARG A 142 -2.86 -14.35 -17.30
CA ARG A 142 -4.19 -14.72 -17.81
C ARG A 142 -5.25 -14.36 -16.77
N ARG A 143 -6.35 -13.72 -17.20
CA ARG A 143 -7.51 -13.37 -16.38
C ARG A 143 -8.01 -14.57 -15.58
N VAL A 144 -8.31 -15.66 -16.28
CA VAL A 144 -8.78 -16.88 -15.63
C VAL A 144 -7.59 -17.62 -15.02
N GLY A 145 -7.62 -17.75 -13.69
CA GLY A 145 -6.65 -18.52 -12.92
C GLY A 145 -5.32 -17.80 -12.63
N HIS A 146 -5.15 -16.54 -13.08
CA HIS A 146 -3.93 -15.73 -12.84
C HIS A 146 -2.62 -16.45 -13.20
N VAL A 147 -2.66 -17.24 -14.28
CA VAL A 147 -1.52 -18.06 -14.71
C VAL A 147 -0.52 -17.21 -15.49
N LYS A 148 0.77 -17.49 -15.29
CA LYS A 148 1.86 -16.87 -16.05
C LYS A 148 1.69 -17.10 -17.55
N VAL A 149 1.84 -16.03 -18.33
CA VAL A 149 1.87 -16.10 -19.79
C VAL A 149 3.31 -16.20 -20.28
N LYS A 150 3.50 -16.65 -21.54
CA LYS A 150 4.86 -16.72 -22.14
C LYS A 150 5.39 -15.34 -22.53
N GLY A 151 4.49 -14.41 -22.83
CA GLY A 151 4.80 -13.06 -23.25
C GLY A 151 3.55 -12.19 -23.20
N MET A 152 3.78 -10.89 -23.16
CA MET A 152 2.74 -9.88 -23.31
C MET A 152 2.15 -9.92 -24.72
N GLU A 153 0.85 -9.63 -24.86
CA GLU A 153 0.23 -9.46 -26.16
C GLU A 153 0.90 -8.32 -26.93
N GLU A 154 1.04 -8.50 -28.24
CA GLU A 154 1.76 -7.60 -29.12
C GLU A 154 1.13 -6.18 -29.14
N GLY A 155 -0.20 -6.06 -29.09
CA GLY A 155 -0.88 -4.77 -28.99
C GLY A 155 -0.51 -4.01 -27.71
N VAL A 156 -0.44 -4.73 -26.59
CA VAL A 156 -0.09 -4.16 -25.29
C VAL A 156 1.38 -3.73 -25.29
N ARG A 157 2.28 -4.61 -25.76
CA ARG A 157 3.71 -4.32 -25.86
C ARG A 157 3.97 -3.07 -26.70
N ARG A 158 3.45 -3.00 -27.92
CA ARG A 158 3.61 -1.82 -28.79
C ARG A 158 3.01 -0.56 -28.19
N GLY A 159 1.92 -0.68 -27.43
CA GLY A 159 1.33 0.40 -26.67
C GLY A 159 2.30 1.00 -25.66
N LEU A 160 2.92 0.15 -24.86
CA LEU A 160 3.86 0.54 -23.80
C LEU A 160 5.19 1.05 -24.36
N GLU A 161 5.68 0.49 -25.47
CA GLU A 161 6.92 0.91 -26.12
C GLU A 161 6.89 2.37 -26.59
N ARG A 162 5.70 2.92 -26.91
CA ARG A 162 5.56 4.34 -27.29
C ARG A 162 5.89 5.33 -26.17
N ILE A 163 5.79 4.91 -24.91
CA ILE A 163 6.08 5.73 -23.75
C ILE A 163 7.30 5.21 -22.98
N LEU A 164 8.07 4.30 -23.57
CA LEU A 164 9.33 3.80 -23.03
C LEU A 164 10.38 4.91 -23.09
N VAL A 165 11.05 5.18 -21.97
CA VAL A 165 12.19 6.09 -21.88
C VAL A 165 13.43 5.32 -21.45
N GLU A 166 14.56 5.61 -22.09
CA GLU A 166 15.83 5.04 -21.67
C GLU A 166 16.19 5.55 -20.27
N SER A 167 16.33 4.63 -19.32
CA SER A 167 16.79 4.97 -17.98
C SER A 167 18.27 5.40 -18.05
N GLY A 168 18.55 6.69 -17.85
CA GLY A 168 19.93 7.22 -17.77
C GLY A 168 20.74 6.76 -16.54
N ALA A 169 20.34 5.66 -15.89
CA ALA A 169 20.92 5.12 -14.68
C ALA A 169 21.43 3.68 -14.88
N GLU A 170 22.24 3.45 -15.92
CA GLU A 170 22.95 2.18 -16.09
C GLU A 170 24.30 2.18 -15.37
N SER A 171 24.44 1.30 -14.35
CA SER A 171 25.59 0.38 -14.16
C SER A 171 25.79 -0.09 -12.71
N SER A 172 25.29 0.63 -11.71
CA SER A 172 25.60 0.37 -10.29
C SER A 172 24.67 -0.64 -9.61
N ASP A 173 23.37 -0.65 -9.95
CA ASP A 173 22.38 -1.51 -9.28
C ASP A 173 22.37 -2.96 -9.78
N LYS A 174 22.79 -3.21 -11.03
CA LYS A 174 22.92 -4.58 -11.58
C LYS A 174 23.99 -5.41 -10.83
N LYS A 175 25.11 -4.78 -10.43
CA LYS A 175 26.16 -5.44 -9.59
C LYS A 175 25.68 -5.74 -8.17
N ARG A 176 24.84 -4.87 -7.59
CA ARG A 176 24.31 -5.05 -6.22
C ARG A 176 23.25 -6.14 -6.12
N HIS A 177 22.37 -6.28 -7.12
CA HIS A 177 21.39 -7.39 -7.13
C HIS A 177 22.05 -8.76 -7.30
N GLN A 178 23.12 -8.87 -8.09
CA GLN A 178 23.88 -10.12 -8.22
C GLN A 178 24.57 -10.49 -6.89
N ALA A 179 25.10 -9.51 -6.15
CA ALA A 179 25.70 -9.71 -4.83
C ALA A 179 24.66 -10.08 -3.75
N PHE A 180 23.49 -9.43 -3.71
CA PHE A 180 22.44 -9.74 -2.73
C PHE A 180 21.80 -11.12 -2.98
N ARG A 181 21.62 -11.51 -4.24
CA ARG A 181 21.12 -12.83 -4.62
C ARG A 181 22.14 -13.95 -4.34
N GLN A 182 23.43 -13.62 -4.30
CA GLN A 182 24.48 -14.53 -3.85
C GLN A 182 24.56 -14.63 -2.31
N SER A 183 24.27 -13.54 -1.58
CA SER A 183 24.31 -13.49 -0.10
C SER A 183 23.05 -14.02 0.59
N SER A 184 21.95 -14.21 -0.14
CA SER A 184 20.67 -14.74 0.36
C SER A 184 20.45 -16.24 0.11
N LYS A 185 21.49 -16.96 -0.34
CA LYS A 185 21.48 -18.42 -0.29
C LYS A 185 21.44 -18.87 1.17
N PRO A 186 20.51 -19.76 1.58
CA PRO A 186 20.51 -20.29 2.94
C PRO A 186 21.85 -21.01 3.18
N GLN A 187 22.62 -20.51 4.15
CA GLN A 187 23.78 -21.25 4.63
C GLN A 187 23.26 -22.49 5.35
N LEU A 188 23.74 -23.67 4.92
CA LEU A 188 23.53 -24.91 5.64
C LEU A 188 24.01 -24.74 7.09
N PRO A 189 23.30 -25.27 8.09
CA PRO A 189 23.68 -25.10 9.48
C PRO A 189 25.07 -25.68 9.74
N ILE A 190 25.92 -24.88 10.39
CA ILE A 190 27.27 -25.25 10.82
C ILE A 190 27.15 -26.40 11.82
N PRO A 191 27.92 -27.50 11.71
CA PRO A 191 27.86 -28.58 12.68
C PRO A 191 28.39 -28.09 14.03
N LEU A 192 27.55 -28.13 15.07
CA LEU A 192 27.98 -27.84 16.44
C LEU A 192 28.83 -29.02 16.97
N PRO A 193 29.92 -28.75 17.73
CA PRO A 193 30.73 -29.80 18.33
C PRO A 193 29.94 -30.48 19.46
N ALA A 194 30.00 -31.82 19.49
CA ALA A 194 29.35 -32.66 20.48
C ALA A 194 29.76 -32.27 21.91
N ARG A 195 28.80 -31.80 22.72
CA ARG A 195 29.00 -31.57 24.15
C ARG A 195 28.22 -32.60 24.97
N ARG A 196 28.98 -33.20 25.90
CA ARG A 196 28.62 -34.27 26.85
C ARG A 196 27.28 -34.01 27.56
N MET A 197 26.49 -35.07 27.64
CA MET A 197 25.28 -35.14 28.45
C MET A 197 25.57 -34.86 29.93
N PHE A 198 24.90 -33.86 30.49
CA PHE A 198 24.56 -33.80 31.90
C PHE A 198 23.04 -33.91 32.01
N LYS A 199 22.58 -35.00 32.65
CA LYS A 199 21.19 -35.20 33.05
C LYS A 199 20.87 -34.19 34.16
N LEU A 200 19.90 -33.31 33.95
CA LEU A 200 19.17 -32.66 35.04
C LEU A 200 17.66 -32.84 34.83
N GLN A 201 16.99 -33.11 35.94
CA GLN A 201 15.62 -33.56 36.10
C GLN A 201 14.55 -32.66 35.48
N ARG A 202 13.48 -33.31 35.00
CA ARG A 202 12.21 -32.73 34.56
C ARG A 202 11.55 -31.95 35.70
N ALA A 203 11.17 -30.71 35.44
CA ALA A 203 9.99 -30.08 36.00
C ALA A 203 9.04 -29.77 34.83
N SER A 204 7.87 -30.40 34.85
CA SER A 204 6.80 -30.20 33.88
C SER A 204 6.02 -28.93 34.21
N SER A 205 6.10 -27.93 33.34
CA SER A 205 5.10 -26.87 33.25
C SER A 205 4.60 -26.82 31.80
N THR A 206 3.40 -27.36 31.59
CA THR A 206 2.63 -27.13 30.37
C THR A 206 2.13 -25.69 30.39
N SER A 207 2.84 -24.79 29.70
CA SER A 207 2.31 -23.48 29.33
C SER A 207 1.73 -23.60 27.93
N THR A 208 0.42 -23.85 27.86
CA THR A 208 -0.36 -23.65 26.63
C THR A 208 -0.52 -22.15 26.45
N THR A 209 0.33 -21.55 25.62
CA THR A 209 0.11 -20.18 25.14
C THR A 209 -0.92 -20.24 24.03
N MET A 210 -2.15 -19.79 24.31
CA MET A 210 -3.16 -19.60 23.28
C MET A 210 -2.68 -18.52 22.30
N SER A 211 -2.84 -18.78 21.00
CA SER A 211 -2.47 -17.80 19.98
C SER A 211 -3.48 -16.65 19.98
N ALA A 212 -3.04 -15.45 19.60
CA ALA A 212 -3.91 -14.26 19.50
C ALA A 212 -5.14 -14.46 18.58
N GLN A 213 -5.10 -15.44 17.65
CA GLN A 213 -6.25 -15.82 16.83
C GLN A 213 -7.32 -16.58 17.62
N GLU A 214 -6.93 -17.42 18.58
CA GLU A 214 -7.87 -18.18 19.41
C GLU A 214 -8.54 -17.27 20.45
N SER A 215 -7.81 -16.30 21.00
CA SER A 215 -8.35 -15.26 21.88
C SER A 215 -9.40 -14.40 21.16
N ASN A 216 -9.13 -13.96 19.92
CA ASN A 216 -10.10 -13.18 19.14
C ASN A 216 -11.37 -13.97 18.80
N LYS A 217 -11.22 -15.28 18.53
CA LYS A 217 -12.36 -16.16 18.22
C LYS A 217 -13.25 -16.40 19.44
N ALA A 218 -12.68 -16.48 20.65
CA ALA A 218 -13.43 -16.58 21.90
C ALA A 218 -14.24 -15.31 22.18
N VAL A 219 -13.63 -14.13 21.97
CA VAL A 219 -14.28 -12.82 22.14
C VAL A 219 -15.44 -12.62 21.15
N GLN A 220 -15.27 -13.03 19.89
CA GLN A 220 -16.35 -12.96 18.90
C GLN A 220 -17.51 -13.92 19.20
N GLY A 221 -17.23 -15.09 19.79
CA GLY A 221 -18.27 -16.02 20.23
C GLY A 221 -19.16 -15.46 21.35
N HIS A 222 -18.56 -14.77 22.33
CA HIS A 222 -19.31 -14.19 23.46
C HIS A 222 -20.16 -12.98 23.05
N ILE A 223 -19.68 -12.17 22.09
CA ILE A 223 -20.43 -11.03 21.55
C ILE A 223 -21.66 -11.52 20.76
N SER A 224 -21.54 -12.60 19.98
CA SER A 224 -22.69 -13.16 19.25
C SER A 224 -23.76 -13.76 20.17
N SER A 225 -23.39 -14.31 21.34
CA SER A 225 -24.39 -14.81 22.31
C SER A 225 -25.15 -13.72 23.06
N ALA A 226 -24.65 -12.47 23.06
CA ALA A 226 -25.28 -11.33 23.73
C ALA A 226 -26.29 -10.57 22.85
N GLN A 227 -26.51 -11.01 21.60
CA GLN A 227 -27.43 -10.40 20.64
C GLN A 227 -28.70 -11.23 20.40
N ASP A 228 -29.15 -12.00 21.41
CA ASP A 228 -30.45 -12.68 21.37
C ASP A 228 -31.57 -11.66 21.62
N PRO A 229 -32.47 -11.42 20.64
CA PRO A 229 -33.52 -10.40 20.74
C PRO A 229 -34.67 -10.76 21.69
N THR A 230 -34.63 -11.91 22.37
CA THR A 230 -35.67 -12.35 23.32
C THR A 230 -35.31 -12.19 24.80
N ASP A 231 -34.14 -11.62 25.11
CA ASP A 231 -33.66 -11.42 26.48
C ASP A 231 -34.30 -10.16 27.12
N PRO A 232 -34.91 -10.25 28.33
CA PRO A 232 -35.64 -9.13 28.94
C PRO A 232 -34.76 -7.97 29.44
N ASP A 233 -33.44 -8.12 29.52
CA ASP A 233 -32.51 -7.03 29.86
C ASP A 233 -31.14 -7.18 29.17
N PRO A 234 -31.05 -6.84 27.88
CA PRO A 234 -29.86 -7.05 27.06
C PRO A 234 -28.69 -6.14 27.46
N GLU A 235 -28.96 -4.98 28.06
CA GLU A 235 -27.91 -4.03 28.45
C GLU A 235 -27.10 -4.50 29.65
N THR A 236 -27.76 -5.07 30.66
CA THR A 236 -27.09 -5.56 31.87
C THR A 236 -26.20 -6.76 31.55
N LYS A 237 -26.64 -7.65 30.66
CA LYS A 237 -25.89 -8.83 30.21
C LYS A 237 -24.71 -8.46 29.30
N LEU A 238 -24.86 -7.45 28.45
CA LEU A 238 -23.76 -6.93 27.65
C LEU A 238 -22.67 -6.31 28.55
N LYS A 239 -23.07 -5.56 29.58
CA LYS A 239 -22.14 -4.96 30.55
C LYS A 239 -21.36 -6.02 31.32
N SER A 240 -22.02 -7.07 31.84
CA SER A 240 -21.33 -8.15 32.56
C SER A 240 -20.37 -8.94 31.66
N THR A 241 -20.77 -9.22 30.42
CA THR A 241 -19.93 -9.94 29.45
C THR A 241 -18.68 -9.14 29.08
N VAL A 242 -18.81 -7.81 28.94
CA VAL A 242 -17.68 -6.92 28.66
C VAL A 242 -16.72 -6.85 29.86
N GLU A 243 -17.23 -6.79 31.08
CA GLU A 243 -16.41 -6.78 32.31
C GLU A 243 -15.65 -8.10 32.51
N GLU A 244 -16.29 -9.25 32.29
CA GLU A 244 -15.62 -10.56 32.35
C GLU A 244 -14.53 -10.70 31.27
N THR A 245 -14.79 -10.19 30.06
CA THR A 245 -13.82 -10.22 28.95
C THR A 245 -12.62 -9.30 29.22
N LEU A 246 -12.86 -8.16 29.88
CA LEU A 246 -11.82 -7.23 30.34
C LEU A 246 -10.94 -7.86 31.42
N ALA A 247 -11.55 -8.53 32.40
CA ALA A 247 -10.83 -9.24 33.46
C ALA A 247 -9.95 -10.37 32.90
N ALA A 248 -10.44 -11.11 31.90
CA ALA A 248 -9.67 -12.14 31.22
C ALA A 248 -8.50 -11.58 30.37
N ALA A 249 -8.63 -10.35 29.87
CA ALA A 249 -7.60 -9.69 29.06
C ALA A 249 -6.49 -9.03 29.89
N GLU A 250 -6.74 -8.68 31.15
CA GLU A 250 -5.73 -8.09 32.05
C GLU A 250 -4.65 -9.10 32.47
N ASP A 251 -4.94 -10.40 32.44
CA ASP A 251 -3.99 -11.47 32.78
C ASP A 251 -3.02 -11.80 31.62
N VAL A 252 -3.27 -11.30 30.41
CA VAL A 252 -2.50 -11.61 29.19
C VAL A 252 -1.93 -10.34 28.56
N THR A 253 -0.86 -9.81 29.15
CA THR A 253 0.06 -8.77 28.63
C THR A 253 -0.58 -7.39 28.32
N GLY A 254 -0.01 -6.34 28.91
CA GLY A 254 -0.52 -4.95 28.99
C GLY A 254 -0.76 -4.15 27.69
N GLY A 255 -0.93 -4.79 26.53
CA GLY A 255 -1.34 -4.17 25.27
C GLY A 255 -2.87 -4.12 25.05
N GLY A 256 -3.64 -5.02 25.67
CA GLY A 256 -5.10 -5.17 25.44
C GLY A 256 -5.98 -4.06 26.06
N VAL A 257 -5.48 -3.37 27.08
CA VAL A 257 -6.24 -2.37 27.88
C VAL A 257 -6.66 -1.14 27.05
N LYS A 258 -5.93 -0.81 25.97
CA LYS A 258 -6.25 0.35 25.10
C LYS A 258 -7.40 0.11 24.13
N GLN A 259 -7.63 -1.13 23.72
CA GLN A 259 -8.72 -1.48 22.79
C GLN A 259 -10.06 -1.52 23.53
N ALA A 260 -10.07 -2.10 24.74
CA ALA A 260 -11.28 -2.23 25.55
C ALA A 260 -11.78 -0.89 26.12
N ARG A 261 -10.87 0.05 26.46
CA ARG A 261 -11.25 1.43 26.82
C ARG A 261 -11.94 2.20 25.68
N ARG A 262 -11.66 1.89 24.41
CA ARG A 262 -12.35 2.52 23.26
C ARG A 262 -13.77 2.02 23.08
N ILE A 263 -14.05 0.76 23.42
CA ILE A 263 -15.39 0.16 23.34
C ILE A 263 -16.31 0.74 24.44
N LEU A 264 -15.77 0.93 25.66
CA LEU A 264 -16.52 1.53 26.78
C LEU A 264 -16.91 3.00 26.55
N ILE A 265 -16.07 3.76 25.83
CA ILE A 265 -16.37 5.16 25.46
C ILE A 265 -17.46 5.22 24.40
N TRP A 266 -17.51 4.25 23.49
CA TRP A 266 -18.53 4.18 22.43
C TRP A 266 -19.91 3.79 22.99
N GLY A 267 -19.96 2.88 23.97
CA GLY A 267 -21.21 2.49 24.65
C GLY A 267 -21.85 3.60 25.49
N ARG A 268 -21.08 4.59 25.98
CA ARG A 268 -21.62 5.75 26.73
C ARG A 268 -22.16 6.88 25.84
N MET A 269 -21.91 6.86 24.53
CA MET A 269 -22.36 7.90 23.59
C MET A 269 -23.68 7.56 22.88
N LEU A 270 -24.22 6.36 23.07
CA LEU A 270 -25.45 5.89 22.43
C LEU A 270 -26.62 5.68 23.41
N GLY A 271 -26.54 6.28 24.61
CA GLY A 271 -27.63 6.37 25.58
C GLY A 271 -27.94 7.82 25.93
#